data_AF-A0A7W0KRZ5-F1
#
_entry.id   AF-A0A7W0KRZ5-F1
#
_cell.length_a   1.000
_cell.length_b   1.000
_cell.length_c   1.000
_cell.angle_alpha   90.00
_cell.angle_beta   90.00
_cell.angle_gamma   90.00
#
_symmetry.space_group_name_H-M   'P 1'
#
loop_
_entity.id
_entity.type
_entity.pdbx_description
1 polymer ?
#
loop_
_entity_poly.entity_id
_entity_poly.type
_entity_poly.pdbx_seq_one_letter_code
_entity_poly.pdbx_strand_id
1 'polypeptide(L)'
;DGQVASILEREGHTIEVLDSPPEGWVPDALARSLGRATPPPTDRLARWVETTWLDAVATKALAAPGRIRSWHDVARLHPLAPPGRALPGALLAVVAEAIDLESSWGRIHHLWAARPTHAPTAGPPGGLTIPIEQWFDDGSFSRWVQRYQPPAEALLPAVLDSLPSDVGAELVDALVTVGPPAGPA
;
A
#
# COMPACT_ATOMS: atom_id res chain seq x y z
N ASP A 1 10.31 27.23 13.52
CA ASP A 1 10.52 26.50 14.79
C ASP A 1 9.27 26.48 15.64
N GLY A 2 8.22 25.80 15.16
CA GLY A 2 6.96 25.64 15.90
C GLY A 2 6.82 24.19 16.32
N GLN A 3 7.04 23.90 17.61
CA GLN A 3 6.66 22.61 18.18
C GLN A 3 5.13 22.54 18.20
N VAL A 4 4.57 21.56 17.49
CA VAL A 4 3.13 21.29 17.49
C VAL A 4 2.87 20.18 18.50
N ALA A 5 2.24 20.51 19.62
CA ALA A 5 1.64 19.54 20.51
C ALA A 5 0.13 19.45 20.18
N SER A 6 -0.36 18.25 19.88
CA SER A 6 -1.80 18.00 19.82
C SER A 6 -2.28 17.51 21.18
N ILE A 7 -3.19 18.24 21.81
CA ILE A 7 -3.83 17.86 23.07
C ILE A 7 -5.22 17.31 22.73
N LEU A 8 -5.44 16.02 23.00
CA LEU A 8 -6.76 15.42 22.92
C LEU A 8 -7.33 15.33 24.33
N GLU A 9 -8.31 16.19 24.65
CA GLU A 9 -9.04 16.14 25.92
C GLU A 9 -10.34 15.37 25.74
N ARG A 10 -10.53 14.33 26.54
CA ARG A 10 -11.80 13.63 26.73
C ARG A 10 -12.15 13.74 28.20
N GLU A 11 -13.36 14.21 28.53
CA GLU A 11 -13.78 14.38 29.93
C GLU A 11 -13.42 13.15 30.78
N GLY A 12 -12.68 13.39 31.87
CA GLY A 12 -12.23 12.37 32.81
C GLY A 12 -10.94 11.61 32.41
N HIS A 13 -10.26 11.97 31.33
CA HIS A 13 -9.01 11.32 30.90
C HIS A 13 -7.81 12.29 30.99
N THR A 14 -6.68 11.79 31.47
CA THR A 14 -5.42 12.53 31.57
C THR A 14 -4.97 13.02 30.19
N ILE A 15 -4.54 14.28 30.10
CA ILE A 15 -3.94 14.84 28.88
C ILE A 15 -2.71 14.00 28.50
N GLU A 16 -2.75 13.40 27.32
CA GLU A 16 -1.61 12.73 26.71
C GLU A 16 -0.86 13.75 25.83
N VAL A 17 0.42 13.93 26.10
CA VAL A 17 1.33 14.70 25.24
C VAL A 17 2.02 13.71 24.33
N LEU A 18 1.86 13.89 23.02
CA LEU A 18 2.54 13.07 22.02
C LEU A 18 3.99 13.54 21.88
N ASP A 19 4.95 12.62 21.98
CA ASP A 19 6.38 12.89 21.80
C ASP A 19 6.77 13.18 20.34
N SER A 20 5.91 12.80 19.39
CA SER A 20 6.07 13.07 17.97
C SER A 20 4.73 13.44 17.32
N PRO A 21 4.75 14.17 16.18
CA PRO A 21 3.56 14.39 15.39
C PRO A 21 2.94 13.05 14.97
N PRO A 22 1.60 12.91 15.04
CA PRO A 22 0.95 11.70 14.57
C PRO A 22 1.11 11.58 13.05
N GLU A 23 1.42 10.38 12.57
CA GLU A 23 1.59 10.06 11.15
C GLU A 23 0.48 9.15 10.63
N GLY A 24 0.30 9.13 9.31
CA GLY A 24 -0.67 8.26 8.64
C GLY A 24 -1.91 8.98 8.12
N TRP A 25 -2.90 8.19 7.68
CA TRP A 25 -4.03 8.70 6.90
C TRP A 25 -5.00 9.59 7.69
N VAL A 26 -5.13 9.38 9.01
CA VAL A 26 -6.03 10.20 9.85
C VAL A 26 -5.49 11.63 10.01
N PRO A 27 -4.23 11.85 10.46
CA PRO A 27 -3.61 13.18 10.45
C PRO A 27 -3.63 13.85 9.08
N ASP A 28 -3.40 13.09 8.00
CA ASP A 28 -3.48 13.61 6.64
C ASP A 28 -4.88 14.14 6.30
N ALA A 29 -5.94 13.39 6.62
CA ALA A 29 -7.31 13.81 6.36
C ALA A 29 -7.64 15.12 7.11
N LEU A 30 -7.15 15.29 8.33
CA LEU A 30 -7.28 16.53 9.09
C LEU A 30 -6.50 17.68 8.45
N ALA A 31 -5.26 17.43 8.03
CA ALA A 31 -4.44 18.43 7.33
C ALA A 31 -5.13 18.89 6.03
N ARG A 32 -5.61 17.96 5.21
CA ARG A 32 -6.35 18.25 3.96
C ARG A 32 -7.64 19.01 4.22
N SER A 33 -8.39 18.66 5.27
CA SER A 33 -9.61 19.38 5.68
C SER A 33 -9.33 20.84 6.08
N LEU A 34 -8.13 21.12 6.59
CA LEU A 34 -7.66 22.47 6.95
C LEU A 34 -6.93 23.18 5.80
N GLY A 35 -6.92 22.61 4.59
CA GLY A 35 -6.24 23.17 3.42
C GLY A 35 -4.70 23.14 3.53
N ARG A 36 -4.14 22.28 4.38
CA ARG A 36 -2.69 22.12 4.56
C ARG A 36 -2.16 20.99 3.68
N ALA A 37 -0.92 21.16 3.19
CA ALA A 37 -0.18 20.10 2.52
C ALA A 37 0.20 18.98 3.51
N THR A 38 0.29 17.75 3.02
CA THR A 38 0.79 16.62 3.81
C THR A 38 2.27 16.31 3.51
N PRO A 39 2.96 15.57 4.40
CA PRO A 39 4.32 15.11 4.12
C PRO A 39 4.38 14.29 2.83
N PRO A 40 5.45 14.44 2.02
CA PRO A 40 5.59 13.70 0.77
C PRO A 40 5.59 12.17 1.00
N PRO A 41 5.30 11.37 -0.03
CA PRO A 41 5.41 9.92 0.06
C PRO A 41 6.84 9.49 0.44
N THR A 42 6.94 8.56 1.38
CA THR A 42 8.21 7.96 1.83
C THR A 42 8.43 6.57 1.23
N ASP A 43 7.35 5.85 0.94
CA ASP A 43 7.41 4.51 0.35
C ASP A 43 7.67 4.55 -1.15
N ARG A 44 8.42 3.56 -1.62
CA ARG A 44 8.64 3.30 -3.05
C ARG A 44 7.39 2.69 -3.67
N LEU A 45 7.14 2.98 -4.95
CA LEU A 45 6.04 2.35 -5.70
C LEU A 45 6.28 0.85 -5.86
N ALA A 46 7.54 0.43 -6.02
CA ALA A 46 7.90 -0.99 -6.06
C ALA A 46 7.41 -1.74 -4.81
N ARG A 47 7.59 -1.13 -3.62
CA ARG A 47 7.11 -1.70 -2.35
C ARG A 47 5.59 -1.86 -2.35
N TRP A 48 4.87 -0.84 -2.78
CA TRP A 48 3.41 -0.92 -2.90
C TRP A 48 2.94 -2.02 -3.87
N VAL A 49 3.65 -2.22 -4.99
CA VAL A 49 3.37 -3.31 -5.95
C VAL A 49 3.62 -4.68 -5.31
N GLU A 50 4.77 -4.86 -4.65
CA GLU A 50 5.14 -6.11 -3.98
C GLU A 50 4.17 -6.47 -2.85
N THR A 51 3.79 -5.52 -1.99
CA THR A 51 2.82 -5.77 -0.92
C THR A 51 1.43 -6.09 -1.46
N THR A 52 1.00 -5.41 -2.53
CA THR A 52 -0.27 -5.73 -3.22
C THR A 52 -0.25 -7.13 -3.81
N TRP A 53 0.88 -7.53 -4.41
CA TRP A 53 1.04 -8.86 -4.95
C TRP A 53 1.02 -9.92 -3.86
N LEU A 54 1.77 -9.72 -2.78
CA LEU A 54 1.82 -10.64 -1.64
C LEU A 54 0.43 -10.84 -1.02
N ASP A 55 -0.35 -9.77 -0.87
CA ASP A 55 -1.73 -9.86 -0.38
C ASP A 55 -2.65 -10.69 -1.31
N ALA A 56 -2.50 -10.53 -2.62
CA ALA A 56 -3.24 -11.33 -3.60
C ALA A 56 -2.83 -12.82 -3.55
N VAL A 57 -1.53 -13.10 -3.38
CA VAL A 57 -1.01 -14.46 -3.20
C VAL A 57 -1.54 -15.05 -1.88
N ALA A 58 -1.47 -14.30 -0.78
CA ALA A 58 -1.98 -14.70 0.52
C ALA A 58 -3.46 -15.03 0.48
N THR A 59 -4.27 -14.16 -0.14
CA THR A 59 -5.71 -14.39 -0.34
C THR A 59 -5.97 -15.74 -1.02
N LYS A 60 -5.19 -16.11 -2.04
CA LYS A 60 -5.38 -17.37 -2.76
C LYS A 60 -4.78 -18.58 -2.02
N ALA A 61 -3.61 -18.44 -1.42
CA ALA A 61 -2.89 -19.52 -0.74
C ALA A 61 -3.57 -19.92 0.58
N LEU A 62 -3.95 -18.92 1.38
CA LEU A 62 -4.47 -19.12 2.72
C LEU A 62 -5.97 -19.48 2.71
N ALA A 63 -6.75 -18.97 1.76
CA ALA A 63 -8.16 -19.34 1.65
C ALA A 63 -8.37 -20.79 1.19
N ALA A 64 -7.40 -21.36 0.45
CA ALA A 64 -7.46 -22.74 -0.04
C ALA A 64 -6.05 -23.34 -0.18
N PRO A 65 -5.48 -23.89 0.91
CA PRO A 65 -4.16 -24.53 0.87
C PRO A 65 -4.05 -25.58 -0.25
N GLY A 66 -2.92 -25.59 -0.98
CA GLY A 66 -2.70 -26.48 -2.13
C GLY A 66 -3.37 -26.05 -3.45
N ARG A 67 -4.04 -24.88 -3.48
CA ARG A 67 -4.58 -24.27 -4.70
C ARG A 67 -3.48 -23.70 -5.60
N ILE A 68 -2.44 -23.14 -5.01
CA ILE A 68 -1.22 -22.73 -5.71
C ILE A 68 -0.31 -23.95 -5.79
N ARG A 69 -0.01 -24.39 -7.02
CA ARG A 69 0.78 -25.62 -7.25
C ARG A 69 2.03 -25.37 -8.07
N SER A 70 2.15 -24.17 -8.63
CA SER A 70 3.23 -23.82 -9.55
C SER A 70 3.54 -22.33 -9.44
N TRP A 71 4.76 -21.96 -9.85
CA TRP A 71 5.13 -20.56 -9.97
C TRP A 71 4.18 -19.76 -10.87
N HIS A 72 3.68 -20.38 -11.94
CA HIS A 72 2.72 -19.76 -12.85
C HIS A 72 1.46 -19.25 -12.14
N ASP A 73 0.99 -19.95 -11.10
CA ASP A 73 -0.18 -19.54 -10.30
C ASP A 73 0.08 -18.28 -9.47
N VAL A 74 1.34 -18.05 -9.06
CA VAL A 74 1.80 -16.92 -8.25
C VAL A 74 2.13 -15.73 -9.16
N ALA A 75 2.95 -15.95 -10.19
CA ALA A 75 3.38 -14.93 -11.13
C ALA A 75 2.22 -14.20 -11.81
N ARG A 76 1.13 -14.92 -12.11
CA ARG A 76 -0.07 -14.33 -12.73
C ARG A 76 -0.88 -13.41 -11.82
N LEU A 77 -0.63 -13.44 -10.51
CA LEU A 77 -1.25 -12.52 -9.55
C LEU A 77 -0.48 -11.20 -9.44
N HIS A 78 0.72 -11.10 -10.03
CA HIS A 78 1.53 -9.89 -9.96
C HIS A 78 0.79 -8.74 -10.68
N PRO A 79 0.63 -7.56 -10.06
CA PRO A 79 -0.12 -6.44 -10.65
C PRO A 79 0.38 -6.00 -12.03
N LEU A 80 1.68 -6.17 -12.28
CA LEU A 80 2.35 -5.83 -13.53
C LEU A 80 2.64 -7.03 -14.43
N ALA A 81 2.08 -8.22 -14.13
CA ALA A 81 2.29 -9.39 -14.98
C ALA A 81 1.71 -9.17 -16.39
N PRO A 82 2.47 -9.48 -17.45
CA PRO A 82 1.93 -9.43 -18.81
C PRO A 82 0.85 -10.51 -19.00
N PRO A 83 -0.19 -10.24 -19.80
CA PRO A 83 -1.23 -11.22 -20.08
C PRO A 83 -0.64 -12.46 -20.78
N GLY A 84 -1.05 -13.64 -20.34
CA GLY A 84 -0.74 -14.92 -21.00
C GLY A 84 0.67 -15.48 -20.76
N ARG A 85 1.54 -14.81 -19.99
CA ARG A 85 2.90 -15.32 -19.70
C ARG A 85 3.26 -15.12 -18.22
N ALA A 86 3.69 -16.21 -17.56
CA ALA A 86 4.36 -16.11 -16.27
C ALA A 86 5.83 -15.75 -16.50
N LEU A 87 6.26 -14.62 -15.92
CA LEU A 87 7.67 -14.23 -15.89
C LEU A 87 8.36 -14.93 -14.71
N PRO A 88 9.66 -15.28 -14.81
CA PRO A 88 10.46 -15.73 -13.67
C PRO A 88 10.49 -14.69 -12.55
N GLY A 89 10.69 -15.13 -11.31
CA GLY A 89 10.76 -14.26 -10.12
C GLY A 89 11.69 -13.06 -10.28
N ALA A 90 12.94 -13.32 -10.70
CA ALA A 90 13.93 -12.27 -10.94
C ALA A 90 13.49 -11.21 -11.99
N LEU A 91 12.68 -11.58 -12.99
CA LEU A 91 12.15 -10.60 -13.95
C LEU A 91 10.99 -9.79 -13.36
N LEU A 92 10.16 -10.38 -12.50
CA LEU A 92 9.12 -9.64 -11.80
C LEU A 92 9.71 -8.61 -10.83
N ALA A 93 10.78 -8.97 -10.13
CA ALA A 93 11.56 -8.04 -9.32
C ALA A 93 12.04 -6.82 -10.13
N VAL A 94 12.68 -7.07 -11.30
CA VAL A 94 13.12 -5.99 -12.19
C VAL A 94 11.96 -5.11 -12.67
N VAL A 95 10.82 -5.73 -13.01
CA VAL A 95 9.61 -4.99 -13.44
C VAL A 95 9.05 -4.14 -12.29
N ALA A 96 9.05 -4.65 -11.06
CA ALA A 96 8.61 -3.90 -9.89
C ALA A 96 9.55 -2.73 -9.61
N GLU A 97 10.87 -2.91 -9.67
CA GLU A 97 11.81 -1.80 -9.48
C GLU A 97 11.75 -0.75 -10.60
N ALA A 98 11.53 -1.16 -11.84
CA ALA A 98 11.42 -0.25 -12.98
C ALA A 98 10.31 0.80 -12.80
N ILE A 99 9.24 0.48 -12.05
CA ILE A 99 8.14 1.41 -11.81
C ILE A 99 8.59 2.66 -11.03
N ASP A 100 9.61 2.56 -10.18
CA ASP A 100 10.15 3.71 -9.44
C ASP A 100 10.93 4.67 -10.36
N LEU A 101 11.46 4.16 -11.48
CA LEU A 101 12.17 4.96 -12.48
C LEU A 101 11.23 5.56 -13.52
N GLU A 102 10.15 4.84 -13.85
CA GLU A 102 9.22 5.21 -14.93
C GLU A 102 8.01 6.01 -14.42
N SER A 103 7.79 6.05 -13.11
CA SER A 103 6.59 6.60 -12.51
C SER A 103 6.87 7.34 -11.20
N SER A 104 5.81 7.91 -10.64
CA SER A 104 5.81 8.57 -9.35
C SER A 104 4.43 8.47 -8.71
N TRP A 105 4.33 8.68 -7.40
CA TRP A 105 3.05 8.74 -6.71
C TRP A 105 2.09 9.77 -7.33
N GLY A 106 2.59 10.95 -7.74
CA GLY A 106 1.79 11.93 -8.47
C GLY A 106 1.27 11.42 -9.80
N ARG A 107 2.08 10.67 -10.57
CA ARG A 107 1.61 10.02 -11.81
C ARG A 107 0.53 8.98 -11.53
N ILE A 108 0.69 8.14 -10.51
CA ILE A 108 -0.32 7.14 -10.11
C ILE A 108 -1.61 7.82 -9.65
N HIS A 109 -1.50 8.88 -8.85
CA HIS A 109 -2.62 9.69 -8.38
C HIS A 109 -3.43 10.26 -9.56
N HIS A 110 -2.77 10.86 -10.54
CA HIS A 110 -3.43 11.37 -11.75
C HIS A 110 -4.14 10.27 -12.55
N LEU A 111 -3.50 9.11 -12.73
CA LEU A 111 -4.11 7.97 -13.43
C LEU A 111 -5.34 7.42 -12.68
N TRP A 112 -5.29 7.43 -11.34
CA TRP A 112 -6.40 6.99 -10.50
C TRP A 112 -7.61 7.90 -10.64
N ALA A 113 -7.39 9.21 -10.64
CA ALA A 113 -8.45 10.20 -10.76
C ALA A 113 -9.09 10.26 -12.15
N ALA A 114 -8.35 9.90 -13.20
CA ALA A 114 -8.89 9.78 -14.56
C ALA A 114 -9.92 8.64 -14.71
N ARG A 115 -10.06 7.77 -13.70
CA ARG A 115 -11.10 6.74 -13.68
C ARG A 115 -12.45 7.36 -13.29
N PRO A 116 -13.54 7.09 -14.04
CA PRO A 116 -14.86 7.57 -13.66
C PRO A 116 -15.22 7.06 -12.26
N THR A 117 -15.39 7.98 -11.32
CA THR A 117 -15.99 7.67 -10.02
C THR A 117 -17.44 8.14 -10.06
N HIS A 118 -18.37 7.25 -9.70
CA HIS A 118 -19.76 7.66 -9.52
C HIS A 118 -19.83 8.47 -8.22
N ALA A 119 -19.87 9.79 -8.34
CA ALA A 119 -20.17 10.64 -7.19
C ALA A 119 -21.59 10.31 -6.70
N PRO A 120 -21.81 10.12 -5.38
CA PRO A 120 -23.14 9.96 -4.86
C PRO A 120 -23.99 11.19 -5.21
N THR A 121 -25.21 10.97 -5.68
CA THR A 121 -26.16 12.01 -6.09
C THR A 121 -26.65 12.89 -4.94
N ALA A 122 -26.34 12.53 -3.69
CA ALA A 122 -26.69 13.29 -2.49
C ALA A 122 -25.43 13.61 -1.68
N GLY A 123 -25.13 14.90 -1.57
CA GLY A 123 -24.15 15.45 -0.63
C GLY A 123 -24.82 16.03 0.61
N PRO A 124 -24.06 16.35 1.68
CA PRO A 124 -24.60 17.03 2.84
C PRO A 124 -25.19 18.41 2.45
N PRO A 125 -26.22 18.91 3.16
CA PRO A 125 -26.83 20.21 2.86
C PRO A 125 -25.78 21.34 2.86
N GLY A 126 -25.69 22.07 1.75
CA GLY A 126 -24.71 23.15 1.57
C GLY A 126 -23.26 22.70 1.38
N GLY A 127 -23.01 21.39 1.31
CA GLY A 127 -21.69 20.85 1.00
C GLY A 127 -21.41 20.82 -0.50
N LEU A 128 -20.14 20.97 -0.84
CA LEU A 128 -19.64 20.73 -2.19
C LEU A 128 -18.90 19.39 -2.21
N THR A 129 -19.12 18.60 -3.26
CA THR A 129 -18.29 17.44 -3.54
C THR A 129 -16.99 17.90 -4.15
N ILE A 130 -15.87 17.51 -3.55
CA ILE A 130 -14.53 17.78 -4.07
C ILE A 130 -14.06 16.54 -4.84
N PRO A 131 -13.55 16.69 -6.08
CA PRO A 131 -12.96 15.59 -6.82
C PRO A 131 -11.78 14.96 -6.07
N ILE A 132 -11.58 13.65 -6.22
CA ILE A 132 -10.57 12.90 -5.46
C ILE A 132 -9.14 13.43 -5.72
N GLU A 133 -8.88 13.90 -6.94
CA GLU A 133 -7.62 14.52 -7.36
C GLU A 133 -7.33 15.86 -6.72
N GLN A 134 -8.37 16.56 -6.27
CA GLN A 134 -8.24 17.83 -5.56
C GLN A 134 -8.18 17.60 -4.06
N TRP A 135 -8.85 16.55 -3.59
CA TRP A 135 -8.86 16.18 -2.19
C TRP A 135 -7.49 15.70 -1.71
N PHE A 136 -6.88 14.75 -2.43
CA PHE A 136 -5.56 14.23 -2.08
C PHE A 136 -4.43 15.08 -2.67
N ASP A 137 -3.33 15.15 -1.93
CA ASP A 137 -1.99 15.35 -2.49
C ASP A 137 -1.25 14.01 -2.53
N ASP A 138 -0.07 13.96 -3.17
CA ASP A 138 0.67 12.71 -3.36
C ASP A 138 0.95 11.96 -2.05
N GLY A 139 1.28 12.71 -0.99
CA GLY A 139 1.57 12.18 0.35
C GLY A 139 0.36 11.47 0.95
N SER A 140 -0.76 12.18 1.05
CA SER A 140 -2.00 11.64 1.59
C SER A 140 -2.58 10.53 0.71
N PHE A 141 -2.44 10.63 -0.61
CA PHE A 141 -2.85 9.59 -1.55
C PHE A 141 -2.08 8.27 -1.32
N SER A 142 -0.75 8.35 -1.23
CA SER A 142 0.11 7.16 -1.06
C SER A 142 -0.18 6.42 0.25
N ARG A 143 -0.37 7.14 1.36
CA ARG A 143 -0.73 6.52 2.64
C ARG A 143 -2.18 6.02 2.65
N TRP A 144 -3.09 6.73 2.00
CA TRP A 144 -4.47 6.29 1.87
C TRP A 144 -4.59 4.98 1.09
N VAL A 145 -3.92 4.83 -0.06
CA VAL A 145 -4.03 3.60 -0.86
C VAL A 145 -3.43 2.38 -0.15
N GLN A 146 -2.43 2.59 0.70
CA GLN A 146 -1.73 1.56 1.46
C GLN A 146 -2.42 1.22 2.80
N ARG A 147 -3.41 1.98 3.26
CA ARG A 147 -3.94 1.93 4.64
C ARG A 147 -4.50 0.59 5.11
N TYR A 148 -4.91 -0.28 4.17
CA TYR A 148 -5.44 -1.61 4.48
C TYR A 148 -4.51 -2.73 4.06
N GLN A 149 -3.30 -2.40 3.60
CA GLN A 149 -2.31 -3.41 3.29
C GLN A 149 -1.78 -4.01 4.58
N PRO A 150 -1.89 -5.33 4.76
CA PRO A 150 -1.24 -5.99 5.89
C PRO A 150 0.29 -5.83 5.75
N PRO A 151 1.02 -5.72 6.88
CA PRO A 151 2.47 -5.67 6.85
C PRO A 151 3.04 -6.93 6.19
N ALA A 152 3.95 -6.73 5.24
CA ALA A 152 4.42 -7.83 4.40
C ALA A 152 5.24 -8.86 5.20
N GLU A 153 5.97 -8.39 6.20
CA GLU A 153 6.67 -9.20 7.20
C GLU A 153 5.75 -10.09 8.02
N ALA A 154 4.48 -9.69 8.20
CA ALA A 154 3.48 -10.49 8.90
C ALA A 154 2.82 -11.54 7.98
N LEU A 155 2.67 -11.23 6.69
CA LEU A 155 2.07 -12.16 5.72
C LEU A 155 3.04 -13.23 5.22
N LEU A 156 4.28 -12.84 4.91
CA LEU A 156 5.21 -13.66 4.16
C LEU A 156 5.44 -15.05 4.78
N PRO A 157 5.64 -15.21 6.11
CA PRO A 157 5.82 -16.53 6.70
C PRO A 157 4.62 -17.47 6.46
N ALA A 158 3.40 -17.00 6.71
CA ALA A 158 2.19 -17.80 6.52
C ALA A 158 1.96 -18.20 5.05
N VAL A 159 2.32 -17.29 4.12
CA VAL A 159 2.29 -17.58 2.69
C VAL A 159 3.28 -18.67 2.34
N LEU A 160 4.54 -18.55 2.78
CA LEU A 160 5.59 -19.53 2.48
C LEU A 160 5.26 -20.92 3.03
N ASP A 161 4.71 -21.00 4.25
CA ASP A 161 4.25 -22.27 4.86
C ASP A 161 3.13 -22.95 4.05
N SER A 162 2.40 -22.18 3.24
CA SER A 162 1.27 -22.66 2.44
C SER A 162 1.64 -22.98 0.98
N LEU A 163 2.89 -22.75 0.58
CA LEU A 163 3.38 -22.93 -0.79
C LEU A 163 4.31 -24.14 -0.94
N PRO A 164 4.38 -24.76 -2.12
CA PRO A 164 5.50 -25.63 -2.47
C PRO A 164 6.84 -24.89 -2.29
N SER A 165 7.87 -25.59 -1.80
CA SER A 165 9.13 -24.96 -1.40
C SER A 165 9.87 -24.26 -2.55
N ASP A 166 9.80 -24.83 -3.75
CA ASP A 166 10.35 -24.25 -4.99
C ASP A 166 9.63 -22.95 -5.37
N VAL A 167 8.29 -22.95 -5.26
CA VAL A 167 7.46 -21.76 -5.51
C VAL A 167 7.70 -20.68 -4.45
N GLY A 168 7.85 -21.08 -3.18
CA GLY A 168 8.17 -20.17 -2.08
C GLY A 168 9.54 -19.50 -2.25
N ALA A 169 10.56 -20.27 -2.66
CA ALA A 169 11.88 -19.73 -2.95
C ALA A 169 11.84 -18.70 -4.08
N GLU A 170 11.15 -19.02 -5.19
CA GLU A 170 11.04 -18.08 -6.32
C GLU A 170 10.23 -16.82 -5.96
N LEU A 171 9.26 -16.91 -5.04
CA LEU A 171 8.54 -15.74 -4.52
C LEU A 171 9.46 -14.83 -3.70
N VAL A 172 10.31 -15.39 -2.84
CA VAL A 172 11.28 -14.60 -2.06
C VAL A 172 12.26 -13.89 -2.99
N ASP A 173 12.77 -14.58 -4.02
CA ASP A 173 13.66 -13.96 -5.03
C ASP A 173 12.99 -12.82 -5.81
N ALA A 174 11.66 -12.83 -5.90
CA ALA A 174 10.88 -11.82 -6.59
C ALA A 174 10.53 -10.59 -5.72
N LEU A 175 10.66 -10.69 -4.39
CA LEU A 175 10.32 -9.64 -3.42
C LEU A 175 11.59 -8.92 -2.96
N VAL A 176 12.00 -7.87 -3.68
CA VAL A 176 13.28 -7.19 -3.44
C VAL A 176 13.16 -6.11 -2.35
N THR A 177 12.00 -5.46 -2.26
CA THR A 177 11.78 -4.36 -1.29
C THR A 177 11.10 -4.83 -0.01
N VAL A 178 10.31 -5.88 -0.11
CA VAL A 178 9.81 -6.69 1.02
C VAL A 178 10.91 -7.69 1.35
N GLY A 179 11.98 -7.23 2.00
CA GLY A 179 13.07 -8.12 2.41
C GLY A 179 12.57 -9.28 3.29
N PRO A 180 13.33 -10.38 3.42
CA PRO A 180 12.98 -11.47 4.33
C PRO A 180 12.80 -10.94 5.75
N PRO A 181 11.94 -11.55 6.58
CA PRO A 181 11.80 -11.16 7.98
C PRO A 181 13.19 -11.14 8.60
N ALA A 182 13.54 -10.04 9.28
CA ALA A 182 14.74 -10.00 10.10
C ALA A 182 14.70 -11.20 11.04
N GLY A 183 15.67 -12.10 10.94
CA GLY A 183 15.81 -13.21 11.88
C GLY A 183 15.90 -12.65 13.30
N PRO A 184 15.48 -13.42 14.33
CA PRO A 184 15.56 -12.95 15.71
C PRO A 184 16.99 -12.52 16.02
N ALA A 185 17.14 -11.27 16.47
CA ALA A 185 18.38 -10.73 17.00
C ALA A 185 18.74 -11.38 18.34
#